data_AF-A0A840QI70-F1
#
_entry.id   AF-A0A840QI70-F1
#
_cell.length_a   1.000
_cell.length_b   1.000
_cell.length_c   1.000
_cell.angle_alpha   90.00
_cell.angle_beta   90.00
_cell.angle_gamma   90.00
#
_symmetry.space_group_name_H-M   'P 1'
#
loop_
_entity.id
_entity.type
_entity.pdbx_description
1 polymer ?
#
loop_
_entity_poly.entity_id
_entity_poly.type
_entity_poly.pdbx_seq_one_letter_code
_entity_poly.pdbx_strand_id
1 'polypeptide(L)'
;MRSVSELYRLCRDLADILAVRDWCRAHGVKLRVLSGALSGIVDLAATDATTTMLVNVLVSVGQFQRDLQNELARDGLAAAWAQGAKSGRRPRLAQLGVLEEVRQAFRDGASIAALAREHQVSRVAIRTAVADLMPDRPERPAATADEPQPVRIEIPGKIARHLPNTTTWTTSNATPCGRVAKSAAVRATSLHVTALPDVHQALLAAAAALGGEGASPADRKAYRIYADRLNNA
;
A
#
# COMPACT_ATOMS: atom_id res chain seq x y z
N MET A 1 -28.28 26.34 14.25
CA MET A 1 -27.17 25.66 14.97
C MET A 1 -27.52 24.18 15.08
N ARG A 2 -26.64 23.27 14.66
CA ARG A 2 -26.87 21.82 14.75
C ARG A 2 -26.01 21.28 15.90
N SER A 3 -26.59 20.44 16.74
CA SER A 3 -25.91 19.83 17.89
C SER A 3 -25.78 18.33 17.69
N VAL A 4 -24.66 17.79 18.15
CA VAL A 4 -24.40 16.35 18.19
C VAL A 4 -24.05 15.98 19.62
N SER A 5 -24.60 14.88 20.12
CA SER A 5 -24.36 14.39 21.48
C SER A 5 -22.88 14.10 21.71
N GLU A 6 -22.24 13.36 20.80
CA GLU A 6 -20.80 13.07 20.82
C GLU A 6 -20.19 13.03 19.43
N LEU A 7 -18.97 13.54 19.31
CA LEU A 7 -18.27 13.62 18.03
C LEU A 7 -17.91 12.23 17.45
N TYR A 8 -17.61 11.24 18.29
CA TYR A 8 -17.31 9.87 17.88
C TYR A 8 -18.50 9.10 17.29
N ARG A 9 -19.73 9.63 17.43
CA ARG A 9 -20.92 9.07 16.77
C ARG A 9 -21.07 9.59 15.34
N LEU A 10 -20.39 10.69 15.01
CA LEU A 10 -20.42 11.31 13.70
C LEU A 10 -19.16 10.96 12.89
N CYS A 11 -18.00 10.92 13.55
CA CYS A 11 -16.70 10.79 12.90
C CYS A 11 -16.04 9.46 13.28
N ARG A 12 -15.48 8.74 12.30
CA ARG A 12 -14.80 7.45 12.52
C ARG A 12 -13.34 7.60 12.94
N ASP A 13 -12.70 8.68 12.51
CA ASP A 13 -11.32 9.01 12.86
C ASP A 13 -11.09 10.53 12.88
N LEU A 14 -9.86 10.93 13.21
CA LEU A 14 -9.46 12.32 13.29
C LEU A 14 -9.46 13.05 11.93
N ALA A 15 -9.20 12.33 10.83
CA ALA A 15 -9.27 12.92 9.50
C ALA A 15 -10.72 13.22 9.12
N ASP A 16 -11.65 12.37 9.54
CA ASP A 16 -13.09 12.56 9.38
C ASP A 16 -13.60 13.78 10.16
N ILE A 17 -13.07 14.03 11.37
CA ILE A 17 -13.37 15.26 12.14
C ILE A 17 -12.99 16.52 11.35
N LEU A 18 -11.82 16.52 10.71
CA LEU A 18 -11.39 17.64 9.88
C LEU A 18 -12.26 17.79 8.62
N ALA A 19 -12.61 16.68 7.98
CA ALA A 19 -13.49 16.69 6.81
C ALA A 19 -14.89 17.25 7.15
N VAL A 20 -15.45 16.86 8.30
CA VAL A 20 -16.73 17.40 8.80
C VAL A 20 -16.60 18.89 9.11
N ARG A 21 -15.49 19.33 9.72
CA ARG A 21 -15.23 20.75 9.99
C ARG A 21 -15.20 21.57 8.70
N ASP A 22 -14.48 21.11 7.69
CA ASP A 22 -14.36 21.78 6.39
C ASP A 22 -15.69 21.80 5.65
N TRP A 23 -16.45 20.70 5.71
CA TRP A 23 -17.81 20.63 5.17
C TRP A 23 -18.74 21.65 5.84
N CYS A 24 -18.71 21.73 7.17
CA CYS A 24 -19.51 22.69 7.94
C CYS A 24 -19.15 24.14 7.57
N ARG A 25 -17.86 24.44 7.37
CA ARG A 25 -17.39 25.77 6.93
C ARG A 25 -17.90 26.13 5.54
N ALA A 26 -17.78 25.20 4.59
CA ALA A 26 -18.24 25.41 3.21
C ALA A 26 -19.75 25.68 3.13
N HIS A 27 -20.54 25.14 4.07
CA HIS A 27 -21.99 25.27 4.10
C HIS A 27 -22.51 26.27 5.15
N GLY A 28 -21.63 27.01 5.84
CA GLY A 28 -22.01 27.96 6.90
C GLY A 28 -22.75 27.32 8.09
N VAL A 29 -22.54 26.03 8.33
CA VAL A 29 -23.22 25.27 9.39
C VAL A 29 -22.39 25.33 10.67
N LYS A 30 -23.00 25.83 11.75
CA LYS A 30 -22.42 25.77 13.10
C LYS A 30 -22.68 24.41 13.72
N LEU A 31 -21.61 23.75 14.18
CA LEU A 31 -21.65 22.41 14.76
C LEU A 31 -21.22 22.44 16.22
N ARG A 32 -22.15 22.16 17.13
CA ARG A 32 -21.88 22.09 18.57
C ARG A 32 -21.77 20.63 19.03
N VAL A 33 -20.69 20.31 19.73
CA VAL A 33 -20.51 19.00 20.39
C VAL A 33 -20.96 19.13 21.84
N LEU A 34 -21.86 18.27 22.30
CA LEU A 34 -22.43 18.38 23.65
C LEU A 34 -21.58 17.67 24.72
N SER A 35 -20.88 16.59 24.35
CA SER A 35 -20.13 15.75 25.28
C SER A 35 -18.78 15.30 24.72
N GLY A 36 -17.84 14.98 25.63
CA GLY A 36 -16.47 14.55 25.32
C GLY A 36 -15.42 15.67 25.31
N ALA A 37 -14.21 15.37 24.84
CA ALA A 37 -13.04 16.26 24.88
C ALA A 37 -13.24 17.59 24.13
N LEU A 38 -14.22 17.67 23.22
CA LEU A 38 -14.57 18.87 22.47
C LEU A 38 -15.89 19.53 22.92
N SER A 39 -16.46 19.10 24.05
CA SER A 39 -17.70 19.68 24.64
C SER A 39 -17.58 21.18 24.94
N GLY A 40 -16.37 21.66 25.24
CA GLY A 40 -16.08 23.09 25.46
C GLY A 40 -16.12 23.95 24.19
N ILE A 41 -16.17 23.34 23.00
CA ILE A 41 -16.21 24.06 21.73
C ILE A 41 -17.67 24.28 21.32
N VAL A 42 -18.11 25.53 21.38
CA VAL A 42 -19.49 25.93 21.03
C VAL A 42 -19.75 25.77 19.53
N ASP A 43 -18.73 25.96 18.69
CA ASP A 43 -18.80 25.77 17.24
C ASP A 43 -17.49 25.21 16.68
N LEU A 44 -17.51 23.94 16.26
CA LEU A 44 -16.34 23.27 15.68
C LEU A 44 -15.87 23.92 14.36
N ALA A 45 -16.80 24.51 13.62
CA ALA A 45 -16.51 25.16 12.33
C ALA A 45 -15.94 26.57 12.50
N ALA A 46 -15.91 27.11 13.72
CA ALA A 46 -15.46 28.46 13.99
C ALA A 46 -14.01 28.70 13.52
N THR A 47 -13.79 29.96 13.15
CA THR A 47 -12.51 30.48 12.65
C THR A 47 -11.79 31.31 13.70
N ASP A 48 -12.24 31.31 14.95
CA ASP A 48 -11.51 31.96 16.03
C ASP A 48 -10.18 31.26 16.28
N ALA A 49 -9.20 32.05 16.73
CA ALA A 49 -7.83 31.58 16.93
C ALA A 49 -7.77 30.43 17.95
N THR A 50 -8.59 30.50 19.01
CA THR A 50 -8.63 29.51 20.08
C THR A 50 -9.15 28.16 19.59
N THR A 51 -10.32 28.12 18.94
CA THR A 51 -10.88 26.89 18.36
C THR A 51 -9.94 26.29 17.33
N THR A 52 -9.32 27.13 16.50
CA THR A 52 -8.37 26.65 15.49
C THR A 52 -7.12 26.05 16.12
N MET A 53 -6.54 26.69 17.14
CA MET A 53 -5.42 26.14 17.90
C MET A 53 -5.78 24.81 18.56
N LEU A 54 -6.91 24.73 19.27
CA LEU A 54 -7.35 23.51 19.97
C LEU A 54 -7.55 22.34 19.01
N VAL A 55 -8.23 22.58 17.88
CA VAL A 55 -8.42 21.55 16.85
C VAL A 55 -7.07 21.12 16.27
N ASN A 56 -6.16 22.04 15.98
CA ASN A 56 -4.85 21.70 15.43
C ASN A 56 -4.01 20.88 16.42
N VAL A 57 -4.04 21.22 17.72
CA VAL A 57 -3.37 20.45 18.76
C VAL A 57 -3.94 19.04 18.84
N LEU A 58 -5.27 18.89 18.87
CA LEU A 58 -5.91 17.57 18.89
C LEU A 58 -5.53 16.74 17.65
N VAL A 59 -5.50 17.38 16.47
CA VAL A 59 -5.07 16.76 15.23
C VAL A 59 -3.62 16.28 15.32
N SER A 60 -2.75 17.11 15.87
CA SER A 60 -1.32 16.81 16.03
C SER A 60 -1.10 15.64 16.98
N VAL A 61 -1.80 15.62 18.12
CA VAL A 61 -1.75 14.52 19.09
C VAL A 61 -2.27 13.22 18.48
N GLY A 62 -3.41 13.25 17.78
CA GLY A 62 -3.94 12.04 17.15
C GLY A 62 -3.12 11.56 15.95
N GLN A 63 -2.35 12.44 15.28
CA GLN A 63 -1.35 12.03 14.29
C GLN A 63 -0.14 11.37 14.97
N PHE A 64 0.39 11.99 16.03
CA PHE A 64 1.48 11.43 16.83
C PHE A 64 1.16 10.03 17.34
N GLN A 65 -0.03 9.83 17.93
CA GLN A 65 -0.45 8.52 18.44
C GLN A 65 -0.52 7.46 17.33
N ARG A 66 -1.01 7.81 16.13
CA ARG A 66 -1.06 6.89 14.98
C ARG A 66 0.33 6.53 14.50
N ASP A 67 1.24 7.51 14.45
CA ASP A 67 2.61 7.27 14.01
C ASP A 67 3.36 6.37 15.01
N LEU A 68 3.20 6.61 16.31
CA LEU A 68 3.74 5.76 17.37
C LEU A 68 3.18 4.33 17.31
N GLN A 69 1.87 4.16 17.12
CA GLN A 69 1.27 2.83 16.96
C GLN A 69 1.83 2.07 15.74
N ASN A 70 2.06 2.78 14.63
CA ASN A 70 2.66 2.18 13.44
C ASN A 70 4.12 1.80 13.66
N GLU A 71 4.89 2.61 14.39
CA GLU A 71 6.28 2.31 14.77
C GLU A 71 6.34 1.04 15.63
N LEU A 72 5.60 1.00 16.72
CA LEU A 72 5.53 -0.18 17.60
C LEU A 72 5.05 -1.44 16.87
N ALA A 73 4.09 -1.30 15.95
CA ALA A 73 3.64 -2.42 15.13
C ALA A 73 4.74 -2.93 14.19
N ARG A 74 5.54 -2.04 13.59
CA ARG A 74 6.68 -2.44 12.75
C ARG A 74 7.74 -3.15 13.57
N ASP A 75 8.07 -2.64 14.75
CA ASP A 75 9.05 -3.27 15.63
C ASP A 75 8.58 -4.65 16.08
N GLY A 76 7.30 -4.78 16.43
CA GLY A 76 6.70 -6.07 16.77
C GLY A 76 6.71 -7.06 15.60
N LEU A 77 6.40 -6.61 14.38
CA LEU A 77 6.49 -7.44 13.18
C LEU A 77 7.94 -7.85 12.86
N ALA A 78 8.90 -6.94 12.99
CA ALA A 78 10.31 -7.22 12.77
C ALA A 78 10.83 -8.27 13.77
N ALA A 79 10.49 -8.13 15.05
CA ALA A 79 10.82 -9.13 16.08
C ALA A 79 10.18 -10.50 15.79
N ALA A 80 8.91 -10.52 15.38
CA ALA A 80 8.23 -11.76 15.02
C ALA A 80 8.86 -12.44 13.79
N TRP A 81 9.24 -11.68 12.77
CA TRP A 81 9.94 -12.21 11.58
C TRP A 81 11.33 -12.73 11.91
N ALA A 82 12.06 -12.07 12.81
CA ALA A 82 13.35 -12.57 13.31
C ALA A 82 13.21 -13.93 14.03
N GLN A 83 12.07 -14.19 14.66
CA GLN A 83 11.71 -15.48 15.26
C GLN A 83 11.15 -16.50 14.26
N GLY A 84 11.10 -16.17 12.96
CA GLY A 84 10.61 -17.05 11.89
C GLY A 84 9.10 -17.04 11.68
N ALA A 85 8.35 -16.11 12.30
CA ALA A 85 6.93 -15.96 12.03
C ALA A 85 6.70 -15.56 10.57
N LYS A 86 5.65 -16.10 9.94
CA LYS A 86 5.27 -15.78 8.55
C LYS A 86 3.96 -15.01 8.56
N SER A 87 3.90 -13.94 7.76
CA SER A 87 2.67 -13.15 7.58
C SER A 87 1.74 -13.79 6.54
N GLY A 88 0.46 -13.41 6.58
CA GLY A 88 -0.56 -13.79 5.60
C GLY A 88 -1.35 -15.05 5.95
N ARG A 89 -2.24 -15.44 5.02
CA ARG A 89 -3.10 -16.62 5.18
C ARG A 89 -2.26 -17.89 5.08
N ARG A 90 -2.36 -18.76 6.09
CA ARG A 90 -1.74 -20.10 6.07
C ARG A 90 -2.15 -20.87 4.80
N PRO A 91 -1.21 -21.49 4.04
CA PRO A 91 -1.54 -22.24 2.84
C PRO A 91 -2.57 -23.35 3.10
N ARG A 92 -3.53 -23.54 2.19
CA ARG A 92 -4.65 -24.49 2.38
C ARG A 92 -4.17 -25.94 2.61
N LEU A 93 -3.13 -26.37 1.90
CA LEU A 93 -2.54 -27.71 2.08
C LEU A 93 -1.90 -27.88 3.46
N ALA A 94 -1.28 -26.82 4.00
CA ALA A 94 -0.76 -26.82 5.37
C ALA A 94 -1.85 -26.75 6.44
N GLN A 95 -3.06 -26.28 6.10
CA GLN A 95 -4.24 -26.34 6.98
C GLN A 95 -4.85 -27.74 6.99
N LEU A 96 -4.87 -28.41 5.83
CA LEU A 96 -5.36 -29.77 5.67
C LEU A 96 -4.39 -30.84 6.20
N GLY A 97 -3.12 -30.48 6.48
CA GLY A 97 -2.11 -31.41 6.98
C GLY A 97 -1.49 -32.33 5.90
N VAL A 98 -1.92 -32.21 4.65
CA VAL A 98 -1.54 -33.08 3.52
C VAL A 98 -0.33 -32.57 2.73
N LEU A 99 0.43 -31.61 3.27
CA LEU A 99 1.52 -30.96 2.53
C LEU A 99 2.63 -31.95 2.15
N GLU A 100 3.08 -32.77 3.10
CA GLU A 100 4.14 -33.75 2.86
C GLU A 100 3.67 -34.90 1.96
N GLU A 101 2.42 -35.33 2.12
CA GLU A 101 1.78 -36.33 1.24
C GLU A 101 1.75 -35.85 -0.21
N VAL A 102 1.28 -34.62 -0.46
CA VAL A 102 1.28 -34.02 -1.79
C VAL A 102 2.68 -33.91 -2.37
N ARG A 103 3.67 -33.53 -1.55
CA ARG A 103 5.07 -33.43 -2.00
C ARG A 103 5.65 -34.79 -2.34
N GLN A 104 5.34 -35.82 -1.56
CA GLN A 104 5.78 -37.18 -1.81
C GLN A 104 5.12 -37.76 -3.06
N ALA A 105 3.80 -37.67 -3.19
CA ALA A 105 3.07 -38.13 -4.36
C ALA A 105 3.54 -37.43 -5.65
N PHE A 106 3.91 -36.15 -5.57
CA PHE A 106 4.53 -35.44 -6.69
C PHE A 106 5.90 -36.03 -7.08
N ARG A 107 6.75 -36.39 -6.12
CA ARG A 107 8.03 -37.07 -6.39
C ARG A 107 7.81 -38.46 -7.00
N ASP A 108 6.73 -39.14 -6.60
CA ASP A 108 6.34 -40.45 -7.12
C ASP A 108 5.71 -40.35 -8.54
N GLY A 109 5.60 -39.13 -9.11
CA GLY A 109 5.18 -38.88 -10.49
C GLY A 109 3.71 -38.44 -10.64
N ALA A 110 2.98 -38.19 -9.55
CA ALA A 110 1.61 -37.72 -9.63
C ALA A 110 1.51 -36.33 -10.28
N SER A 111 0.55 -36.16 -11.21
CA SER A 111 0.36 -34.88 -11.88
C SER A 111 -0.28 -33.82 -10.95
N ILE A 112 0.08 -32.55 -11.14
CA ILE A 112 -0.51 -31.40 -10.42
C ILE A 112 -2.04 -31.40 -10.51
N ALA A 113 -2.60 -31.80 -11.66
CA ALA A 113 -4.03 -31.82 -11.88
C ALA A 113 -4.74 -32.97 -11.14
N ALA A 114 -4.06 -34.10 -10.91
CA ALA A 114 -4.58 -35.20 -10.10
C ALA A 114 -4.62 -34.79 -8.62
N LEU A 115 -3.49 -34.33 -8.08
CA LEU A 115 -3.36 -33.88 -6.68
C LEU A 115 -4.33 -32.74 -6.33
N ALA A 116 -4.55 -31.81 -7.26
CA ALA A 116 -5.52 -30.73 -7.06
C ALA A 116 -6.96 -31.23 -6.89
N ARG A 117 -7.36 -32.25 -7.66
CA ARG A 117 -8.72 -32.83 -7.59
C ARG A 117 -8.88 -33.67 -6.33
N GLU A 118 -7.89 -34.49 -6.02
CA GLU A 118 -7.86 -35.37 -4.85
C GLU A 118 -8.02 -34.58 -3.54
N HIS A 119 -7.22 -33.53 -3.35
CA HIS A 119 -7.28 -32.72 -2.13
C HIS A 119 -8.25 -31.53 -2.21
N GLN A 120 -9.06 -31.43 -3.27
CA GLN A 120 -10.02 -30.34 -3.50
C GLN A 120 -9.42 -28.93 -3.34
N VAL A 121 -8.21 -28.73 -3.88
CA VAL A 121 -7.50 -27.44 -3.88
C VAL A 121 -7.27 -26.94 -5.29
N SER A 122 -6.93 -25.66 -5.44
CA SER A 122 -6.56 -25.13 -6.75
C SER A 122 -5.23 -25.70 -7.23
N ARG A 123 -5.06 -25.83 -8.55
CA ARG A 123 -3.76 -26.21 -9.16
C ARG A 123 -2.63 -25.27 -8.74
N VAL A 124 -2.95 -24.00 -8.52
CA VAL A 124 -1.99 -22.98 -8.03
C VAL A 124 -1.50 -23.35 -6.63
N ALA A 125 -2.38 -23.80 -5.72
CA ALA A 125 -1.97 -24.20 -4.38
C ALA A 125 -1.01 -25.39 -4.40
N ILE A 126 -1.28 -26.40 -5.24
CA ILE A 126 -0.36 -27.53 -5.45
C ILE A 126 0.96 -27.02 -6.03
N ARG A 127 0.91 -26.21 -7.10
CA ARG A 127 2.11 -25.67 -7.76
C ARG A 127 2.98 -24.85 -6.80
N THR A 128 2.38 -24.07 -5.90
CA THR A 128 3.11 -23.34 -4.85
C THR A 128 3.73 -24.28 -3.83
N ALA A 129 3.06 -25.38 -3.48
CA ALA A 129 3.55 -26.36 -2.51
C ALA A 129 4.70 -27.24 -3.03
N VAL A 130 4.80 -27.44 -4.35
CA VAL A 130 5.86 -28.23 -5.00
C VAL A 130 6.84 -27.37 -5.80
N ALA A 131 6.79 -26.03 -5.65
CA ALA A 131 7.55 -25.10 -6.48
C ALA A 131 9.06 -25.34 -6.48
N ASP A 132 9.58 -25.83 -5.36
CA ASP A 132 10.98 -26.21 -5.13
C ASP A 132 11.34 -27.61 -5.69
N LEU A 133 10.36 -28.43 -6.03
CA LEU A 133 10.53 -29.80 -6.55
C LEU A 133 10.35 -29.87 -8.08
N MET A 134 9.87 -28.81 -8.74
CA MET A 134 9.66 -28.82 -10.19
C MET A 134 11.00 -28.68 -10.92
N PRO A 135 11.35 -29.59 -11.87
CA PRO A 135 12.53 -29.45 -12.70
C PRO A 135 12.36 -28.28 -13.66
N ASP A 136 13.37 -27.43 -13.73
CA ASP A 136 13.55 -26.30 -14.64
C ASP A 136 12.27 -25.53 -15.00
N ARG A 137 12.03 -24.49 -14.21
CA ARG A 137 11.71 -23.21 -14.86
C ARG A 137 12.83 -23.01 -15.90
N PRO A 138 12.56 -22.75 -17.20
CA PRO A 138 13.64 -22.39 -18.10
C PRO A 138 14.44 -21.32 -17.37
N GLU A 139 15.71 -21.62 -17.08
CA GLU A 139 16.59 -20.66 -16.45
C GLU A 139 16.40 -19.40 -17.28
N ARG A 140 15.78 -18.39 -16.66
CA ARG A 140 15.87 -17.07 -17.25
C ARG A 140 17.37 -16.87 -17.33
N PRO A 141 17.95 -16.73 -18.55
CA PRO A 141 19.40 -16.79 -18.73
C PRO A 141 20.00 -15.98 -17.61
N ALA A 142 20.82 -16.63 -16.77
CA ALA A 142 21.35 -16.03 -15.55
C ALA A 142 21.87 -14.66 -15.98
N ALA A 143 21.17 -13.60 -15.58
CA ALA A 143 21.58 -12.26 -15.98
C ALA A 143 23.00 -12.17 -15.44
N THR A 144 23.94 -11.88 -16.33
CA THR A 144 25.30 -11.54 -15.96
C THR A 144 25.23 -10.58 -14.78
N ALA A 145 26.04 -10.80 -13.75
CA ALA A 145 25.96 -10.10 -12.45
C ALA A 145 26.11 -8.56 -12.54
N ASP A 146 26.27 -8.02 -13.74
CA ASP A 146 26.49 -6.63 -14.08
C ASP A 146 25.33 -6.01 -14.92
N GLU A 147 24.35 -6.80 -15.35
CA GLU A 147 23.18 -6.28 -16.08
C GLU A 147 22.04 -5.91 -15.11
N PRO A 148 21.59 -4.63 -15.10
CA PRO A 148 20.48 -4.22 -14.25
C PRO A 148 19.23 -5.02 -14.62
N GLN A 149 18.64 -5.71 -13.63
CA GLN A 149 17.44 -6.51 -13.85
C GLN A 149 16.17 -5.69 -13.66
N PRO A 150 15.10 -5.94 -14.46
CA PRO A 150 13.84 -5.25 -14.27
C PRO A 150 13.15 -5.72 -12.98
N VAL A 151 12.90 -4.79 -12.06
CA VAL A 151 12.21 -5.03 -10.79
C VAL A 151 10.73 -4.68 -10.94
N ARG A 152 9.85 -5.42 -10.24
CA ARG A 152 8.42 -5.14 -10.22
C ARG A 152 8.05 -4.35 -8.97
N ILE A 153 7.76 -3.07 -9.15
CA ILE A 153 7.43 -2.16 -8.04
C ILE A 153 5.99 -1.64 -8.19
N GLU A 154 5.27 -1.57 -7.06
CA GLU A 154 3.98 -0.91 -6.99
C GLU A 154 4.15 0.62 -6.85
N ILE A 155 3.64 1.36 -7.82
CA ILE A 155 3.56 2.81 -7.83
C ILE A 155 2.22 3.23 -7.16
N PRO A 156 2.25 4.02 -6.07
CA PRO A 156 1.04 4.54 -5.45
C PRO A 156 0.18 5.33 -6.45
N GLY A 157 -1.15 5.19 -6.39
CA GLY A 157 -2.06 5.84 -7.35
C GLY A 157 -1.96 7.36 -7.39
N LYS A 158 -1.47 7.99 -6.31
CA LYS A 158 -1.11 9.42 -6.29
C LYS A 158 0.01 9.72 -7.27
N ILE A 159 1.15 9.03 -7.17
CA ILE A 159 2.26 9.16 -8.12
C ILE A 159 1.81 8.78 -9.53
N ALA A 160 1.09 7.67 -9.66
CA ALA A 160 0.62 7.21 -10.96
C ALA A 160 -0.22 8.27 -11.70
N ARG A 161 -1.00 9.10 -10.99
CA ARG A 161 -1.78 10.19 -11.58
C ARG A 161 -0.96 11.40 -12.05
N HIS A 162 0.20 11.65 -11.44
CA HIS A 162 1.09 12.74 -11.83
C HIS A 162 2.01 12.39 -12.99
N LEU A 163 2.17 11.10 -13.31
CA LEU A 163 2.88 10.69 -14.50
C LEU A 163 2.09 11.11 -15.76
N PRO A 164 2.74 11.58 -16.83
CA PRO A 164 2.04 11.94 -18.07
C PRO A 164 1.29 10.74 -18.69
N ASN A 165 0.30 11.00 -19.55
CA ASN A 165 -0.55 9.98 -20.17
C ASN A 165 0.18 9.16 -21.24
N THR A 166 1.21 9.74 -21.84
CA THR A 166 2.11 9.11 -22.81
C THR A 166 3.51 9.16 -22.23
N THR A 167 3.90 8.13 -21.50
CA THR A 167 5.28 8.04 -21.05
C THR A 167 6.03 6.96 -21.80
N THR A 168 6.70 7.41 -22.85
CA THR A 168 7.68 6.66 -23.60
C THR A 168 9.03 6.86 -22.92
N TRP A 169 9.46 5.89 -22.14
CA TRP A 169 10.79 5.88 -21.55
C TRP A 169 11.67 4.97 -22.40
N THR A 170 12.63 5.56 -23.11
CA THR A 170 13.65 4.81 -23.84
C THR A 170 14.80 4.53 -22.89
N THR A 171 15.06 3.26 -22.59
CA THR A 171 16.32 2.83 -22.01
C THR A 171 17.42 3.12 -23.04
N SER A 172 18.51 3.78 -22.64
CA SER A 172 19.75 3.72 -23.42
C SER A 172 20.25 2.28 -23.36
N ASN A 173 20.13 1.59 -24.50
CA ASN A 173 20.42 0.18 -24.77
C ASN A 173 19.33 -0.84 -24.42
N ALA A 174 18.96 -1.59 -25.47
CA ALA A 174 18.17 -2.82 -25.52
C ALA A 174 16.63 -2.73 -25.38
N THR A 175 15.98 -2.83 -26.54
CA THR A 175 14.63 -3.35 -26.86
C THR A 175 13.42 -2.71 -26.15
N PRO A 176 12.40 -2.23 -26.89
CA PRO A 176 11.22 -1.58 -26.32
C PRO A 176 10.36 -2.59 -25.54
N CYS A 177 10.66 -2.76 -24.25
CA CYS A 177 9.82 -3.54 -23.35
C CYS A 177 8.71 -2.65 -22.80
N GLY A 178 7.54 -2.70 -23.43
CA GLY A 178 6.26 -2.29 -22.86
C GLY A 178 5.89 -0.81 -22.99
N ARG A 179 5.03 -0.48 -23.97
CA ARG A 179 4.17 0.71 -23.85
C ARG A 179 3.22 0.49 -22.69
N VAL A 180 3.35 1.24 -21.60
CA VAL A 180 2.26 1.33 -20.62
C VAL A 180 1.35 2.48 -21.06
N ALA A 181 0.47 2.20 -22.02
CA ALA A 181 -0.61 3.11 -22.35
C ALA A 181 -1.55 3.13 -21.14
N LYS A 182 -1.63 4.28 -20.45
CA LYS A 182 -2.72 4.49 -19.49
C LYS A 182 -4.00 4.57 -20.29
N SER A 183 -4.80 3.50 -20.29
CA SER A 183 -6.18 3.62 -20.75
C SER A 183 -6.86 4.67 -19.86
N ALA A 184 -7.36 5.76 -20.46
CA ALA A 184 -8.01 6.88 -19.77
C ALA A 184 -9.18 6.46 -18.85
N ALA A 185 -9.62 5.20 -18.92
CA ALA A 185 -10.78 4.66 -18.22
C ALA A 185 -10.50 4.01 -16.86
N VAL A 186 -9.25 3.81 -16.42
CA VAL A 186 -8.98 3.11 -15.14
C VAL A 186 -8.25 4.01 -14.16
N ARG A 187 -9.02 4.63 -13.25
CA ARG A 187 -8.53 5.26 -12.01
C ARG A 187 -7.98 4.17 -11.07
N ALA A 188 -6.86 3.56 -11.41
CA ALA A 188 -6.26 2.52 -10.58
C ALA A 188 -5.74 3.11 -9.25
N THR A 189 -6.11 2.50 -8.13
CA THR A 189 -5.68 2.89 -6.77
C THR A 189 -4.15 2.75 -6.59
N SER A 190 -3.52 1.88 -7.37
CA SER A 190 -2.08 1.66 -7.51
C SER A 190 -1.75 1.09 -8.91
N LEU A 191 -0.51 1.26 -9.36
CA LEU A 191 -0.02 0.78 -10.67
C LEU A 191 1.22 -0.11 -10.44
N HIS A 192 1.18 -1.38 -10.84
CA HIS A 192 2.38 -2.22 -10.81
C HIS A 192 3.17 -2.05 -12.11
N VAL A 193 4.45 -1.68 -12.00
CA VAL A 193 5.36 -1.50 -13.14
C VAL A 193 6.52 -2.46 -12.98
N THR A 194 6.86 -3.17 -14.05
CA THR A 194 8.06 -4.01 -14.13
C THR A 194 9.04 -3.32 -15.07
N ALA A 195 10.08 -2.70 -14.53
CA ALA A 195 11.06 -1.94 -15.30
C ALA A 195 12.44 -1.94 -14.63
N LEU A 196 13.47 -1.50 -15.34
CA LEU A 196 14.82 -1.30 -14.81
C LEU A 196 14.82 -0.31 -13.62
N PRO A 197 15.75 -0.43 -12.66
CA PRO A 197 15.86 0.50 -11.54
C PRO A 197 15.96 1.96 -11.99
N ASP A 198 16.71 2.24 -13.07
CA ASP A 198 16.86 3.58 -13.65
C ASP A 198 15.53 4.16 -14.14
N VAL A 199 14.65 3.31 -14.69
CA VAL A 199 13.30 3.72 -15.12
C VAL A 199 12.44 4.05 -13.89
N HIS A 200 12.57 3.27 -12.82
CA HIS A 200 11.90 3.58 -11.56
C HIS A 200 12.41 4.88 -10.91
N GLN A 201 13.72 5.14 -10.99
CA GLN A 201 14.32 6.40 -10.56
C GLN A 201 13.81 7.59 -11.40
N ALA A 202 13.74 7.44 -12.71
CA ALA A 202 13.17 8.46 -13.61
C ALA A 202 11.68 8.73 -13.30
N LEU A 203 10.91 7.69 -13.01
CA LEU A 203 9.51 7.79 -12.58
C LEU A 203 9.36 8.53 -11.24
N LEU A 204 10.26 8.26 -10.29
CA LEU A 204 10.28 8.95 -9.00
C LEU A 204 10.67 10.42 -9.19
N ALA A 205 11.69 10.71 -9.99
CA ALA A 205 12.14 12.06 -10.31
C ALA A 205 11.05 12.89 -11.01
N ALA A 206 10.31 12.30 -11.96
CA ALA A 206 9.18 12.95 -12.62
C ALA A 206 8.04 13.31 -11.63
N ALA A 207 7.98 12.62 -10.48
CA ALA A 207 7.03 12.88 -9.41
C ALA A 207 7.60 13.69 -8.24
N ALA A 208 8.80 14.27 -8.36
CA ALA A 208 9.49 15.00 -7.29
C ALA A 208 8.66 16.14 -6.69
N ALA A 209 7.80 16.78 -7.48
CA ALA A 209 6.87 17.81 -7.00
C ALA A 209 5.97 17.33 -5.85
N LEU A 210 5.71 16.03 -5.73
CA LEU A 210 4.91 15.42 -4.65
C LEU A 210 5.71 15.24 -3.36
N GLY A 211 7.04 15.25 -3.43
CA GLY A 211 7.93 15.17 -2.27
C GLY A 211 8.27 16.53 -1.65
N GLY A 212 8.00 17.64 -2.35
CA GLY A 212 8.38 18.99 -1.95
C GLY A 212 7.53 19.61 -0.83
N GLU A 213 7.99 20.73 -0.26
CA GLU A 213 7.34 21.42 0.86
C GLU A 213 5.93 21.94 0.53
N GLY A 214 5.65 22.24 -0.75
CA GLY A 214 4.33 22.66 -1.23
C GLY A 214 3.33 21.52 -1.44
N ALA A 215 3.74 20.26 -1.28
CA ALA A 215 2.88 19.11 -1.51
C ALA A 215 2.07 18.70 -0.27
N SER A 216 0.86 18.19 -0.50
CA SER A 216 0.01 17.72 0.59
C SER A 216 0.70 16.60 1.39
N PRO A 217 0.41 16.44 2.69
CA PRO A 217 0.99 15.36 3.48
C PRO A 217 0.76 13.96 2.87
N ALA A 218 -0.37 13.76 2.20
CA ALA A 218 -0.69 12.51 1.51
C ALA A 218 0.21 12.28 0.28
N ASP A 219 0.56 13.33 -0.45
CA ASP A 219 1.41 13.25 -1.64
C ASP A 219 2.87 12.99 -1.22
N ARG A 220 3.35 13.67 -0.17
CA ARG A 220 4.68 13.43 0.42
C ARG A 220 4.80 12.00 0.94
N LYS A 221 3.75 11.47 1.57
CA LYS A 221 3.69 10.06 2.00
C LYS A 221 3.75 9.10 0.82
N ALA A 222 3.00 9.36 -0.25
CA ALA A 222 3.03 8.53 -1.44
C ALA A 222 4.41 8.52 -2.10
N TYR A 223 5.06 9.69 -2.21
CA TYR A 223 6.42 9.83 -2.70
C TYR A 223 7.41 8.99 -1.89
N ARG A 224 7.38 9.12 -0.55
CA ARG A 224 8.25 8.36 0.36
C ARG A 224 8.04 6.85 0.22
N ILE A 225 6.79 6.39 0.18
CA ILE A 225 6.46 4.97 0.00
C ILE A 225 7.07 4.41 -1.29
N TYR A 226 7.03 5.17 -2.38
CA TYR A 226 7.60 4.72 -3.65
C TYR A 226 9.12 4.71 -3.63
N ALA A 227 9.75 5.72 -3.03
CA ALA A 227 11.21 5.76 -2.82
C ALA A 227 11.69 4.59 -1.94
N ASP A 228 11.00 4.31 -0.83
CA ASP A 228 11.33 3.18 0.06
C ASP A 228 11.16 1.84 -0.66
N ARG A 229 10.14 1.70 -1.51
CA ARG A 229 9.94 0.49 -2.32
C ARG A 229 11.04 0.29 -3.36
N LEU A 230 11.60 1.38 -3.90
CA LEU A 230 12.71 1.34 -4.86
C LEU A 230 14.04 1.00 -4.18
N ASN A 231 14.29 1.54 -2.98
CA ASN A 231 15.51 1.25 -2.24
C ASN A 231 15.58 -0.18 -1.68
N ASN A 232 14.42 -0.82 -1.50
CA ASN A 232 14.29 -2.19 -0.98
C ASN A 232 14.03 -3.25 -2.07
N ALA A 233 14.10 -2.85 -3.34
CA ALA A 233 13.78 -3.68 -4.52
C ALA A 233 15.04 -4.33 -5.08
#